data_AF-A0A3B3I7A0-F1
#
_entry.id   AF-A0A3B3I7A0-F1
#
_cell.length_a   1.000
_cell.length_b   1.000
_cell.length_c   1.000
_cell.angle_alpha   90.00
_cell.angle_beta   90.00
_cell.angle_gamma   90.00
#
_symmetry.space_group_name_H-M   'P 1'
#
loop_
_entity.id
_entity.type
_entity.pdbx_description
1 polymer ?
#
loop_
_entity_poly.entity_id
_entity_poly.type
_entity_poly.pdbx_seq_one_letter_code
_entity_poly.pdbx_strand_id
1 'polypeptide(L)'
;MLRLPAVGGESALSISEKKRKNKNKVPSLEEYLQQRDYLGALTLLEFHKSIGEKEEHADLWIGYCAFHLGDYKRAMEEYRALTLKPDCPAEVWVYLACALFFLGLYKDAEDAASKAPKSPLQNRLLFHLAHKFTDEKRLMGFHQNLEDVTEDQLSLASIHYMRSHYQEAIDIYKRLLLQNRSQSPSFYSNSWHRVSFSPGCLEWI
;
A
#
# COMPACT_ATOMS: atom_id res chain seq x y z
N MET A 1 -0.61 -43.20 53.25
CA MET A 1 -0.80 -41.98 52.45
C MET A 1 0.10 -42.04 51.23
N LEU A 2 -0.28 -41.36 50.14
CA LEU A 2 0.40 -41.17 48.85
C LEU A 2 0.01 -42.13 47.71
N ARG A 3 -1.11 -41.79 47.03
CA ARG A 3 -1.33 -42.07 45.59
C ARG A 3 -0.89 -40.83 44.81
N LEU A 4 -0.11 -41.03 43.75
CA LEU A 4 0.28 -40.01 42.77
C LEU A 4 -0.92 -39.59 41.87
N PRO A 5 -1.01 -38.33 41.40
CA PRO A 5 -1.99 -37.92 40.40
C PRO A 5 -1.49 -38.18 38.96
N ALA A 6 -2.42 -38.58 38.09
CA ALA A 6 -2.19 -38.88 36.68
C ALA A 6 -2.09 -37.62 35.81
N VAL A 7 -1.10 -37.60 34.92
CA VAL A 7 -0.87 -36.60 33.88
C VAL A 7 -1.97 -36.69 32.82
N GLY A 8 -2.78 -35.63 32.68
CA GLY A 8 -3.75 -35.49 31.60
C GLY A 8 -3.05 -35.03 30.32
N GLY A 9 -2.84 -35.95 29.37
CA GLY A 9 -2.38 -35.62 28.03
C GLY A 9 -3.53 -35.07 27.19
N GLU A 10 -3.37 -33.86 26.66
CA GLU A 10 -4.25 -33.32 25.62
C GLU A 10 -4.11 -34.16 24.34
N SER A 11 -5.22 -34.72 23.86
CA SER A 11 -5.21 -35.61 22.70
C SER A 11 -5.05 -34.82 21.38
N ALA A 12 -4.23 -35.36 20.47
CA ALA A 12 -3.93 -34.81 19.14
C ALA A 12 -5.19 -34.59 18.24
N LEU A 13 -6.32 -35.19 18.62
CA LEU A 13 -7.63 -35.01 17.97
C LEU A 13 -8.20 -33.60 18.22
N SER A 14 -7.98 -33.03 19.42
CA SER A 14 -8.48 -31.67 19.75
C SER A 14 -7.77 -30.55 18.97
N ILE A 15 -6.49 -30.74 18.66
CA ILE A 15 -5.67 -29.78 17.90
C ILE A 15 -6.03 -29.82 16.41
N SER A 16 -6.32 -31.00 15.87
CA SER A 16 -6.67 -31.20 14.45
C SER A 16 -8.09 -30.71 14.11
N GLU A 17 -9.04 -30.78 15.04
CA GLU A 17 -10.37 -30.18 14.88
C GLU A 17 -10.36 -28.65 14.98
N LYS A 18 -9.55 -28.07 15.88
CA LYS A 18 -9.34 -26.61 15.93
C LYS A 18 -8.67 -26.09 14.66
N LYS A 19 -7.69 -26.83 14.11
CA LYS A 19 -7.05 -26.52 12.82
C LYS A 19 -7.99 -26.62 11.61
N ARG A 20 -9.01 -27.49 11.66
CA ARG A 20 -10.03 -27.63 10.61
C ARG A 20 -11.10 -26.55 10.69
N LYS A 21 -11.53 -26.16 11.90
CA LYS A 21 -12.50 -25.05 12.07
C LYS A 21 -11.94 -23.69 11.64
N ASN A 22 -10.63 -23.46 11.79
CA ASN A 22 -9.98 -22.24 11.32
C ASN A 22 -9.79 -22.16 9.80
N LYS A 23 -10.04 -23.25 9.04
CA LYS A 23 -9.93 -23.26 7.57
C LYS A 23 -11.23 -22.89 6.84
N ASN A 24 -12.34 -22.71 7.56
CA ASN A 24 -13.65 -22.46 6.98
C ASN A 24 -14.18 -21.04 7.21
N LYS A 25 -13.43 -20.16 7.88
CA LYS A 25 -13.84 -18.76 8.06
C LYS A 25 -13.25 -17.95 6.91
N VAL A 26 -14.10 -17.23 6.17
CA VAL A 26 -13.64 -16.25 5.17
C VAL A 26 -12.79 -15.20 5.90
N PRO A 27 -11.55 -14.92 5.45
CA PRO A 27 -10.72 -13.89 6.04
C PRO A 27 -11.38 -12.52 6.02
N SER A 28 -11.05 -11.65 6.98
CA SER A 28 -11.49 -10.25 6.95
C SER A 28 -10.76 -9.47 5.85
N LEU A 29 -11.29 -8.28 5.52
CA LEU A 29 -10.62 -7.37 4.58
C LEU A 29 -9.19 -7.07 5.04
N GLU A 30 -8.99 -6.78 6.32
CA GLU A 30 -7.68 -6.49 6.89
C GLU A 30 -6.73 -7.68 6.78
N GLU A 31 -7.22 -8.91 6.97
CA GLU A 31 -6.41 -10.12 6.83
C GLU A 31 -5.94 -10.31 5.38
N TYR A 32 -6.81 -10.06 4.40
CA TYR A 32 -6.42 -10.08 2.98
C TYR A 32 -5.38 -8.99 2.66
N LEU A 33 -5.59 -7.77 3.14
CA LEU A 33 -4.67 -6.65 2.92
C LEU A 33 -3.30 -6.88 3.58
N GLN A 34 -3.26 -7.42 4.80
CA GLN A 34 -2.02 -7.78 5.48
C GLN A 34 -1.22 -8.85 4.73
N GLN A 35 -1.92 -9.78 4.09
CA GLN A 35 -1.32 -10.83 3.26
C GLN A 35 -0.97 -10.34 1.85
N ARG A 36 -1.30 -9.08 1.52
CA ARG A 36 -1.21 -8.50 0.16
C ARG A 36 -2.00 -9.31 -0.87
N ASP A 37 -3.03 -10.02 -0.42
CA ASP A 37 -3.97 -10.71 -1.29
C ASP A 37 -5.06 -9.73 -1.74
N TYR A 38 -4.66 -8.83 -2.64
CA TYR A 38 -5.53 -7.79 -3.18
C TYR A 38 -6.68 -8.37 -4.02
N LEU A 39 -6.49 -9.55 -4.62
CA LEU A 39 -7.54 -10.22 -5.37
C LEU A 39 -8.62 -10.75 -4.43
N GLY A 40 -8.22 -11.38 -3.31
CA GLY A 40 -9.13 -11.82 -2.25
C GLY A 40 -9.90 -10.64 -1.64
N ALA A 41 -9.19 -9.56 -1.27
CA ALA A 41 -9.80 -8.33 -0.75
C ALA A 41 -10.81 -7.73 -1.75
N LEU A 42 -10.44 -7.61 -3.03
CA LEU A 42 -11.31 -7.07 -4.07
C LEU A 42 -12.57 -7.91 -4.25
N THR A 43 -12.42 -9.25 -4.27
CA THR A 43 -13.55 -10.18 -4.41
C THR A 43 -14.51 -10.07 -3.22
N LEU A 44 -13.98 -9.96 -2.00
CA LEU A 44 -14.78 -9.77 -0.79
C LEU A 44 -15.58 -8.46 -0.86
N LEU A 45 -14.93 -7.35 -1.22
CA LEU A 45 -15.55 -6.03 -1.34
C LEU A 45 -16.66 -5.98 -2.38
N GLU A 46 -16.43 -6.58 -3.55
CA GLU A 46 -17.44 -6.69 -4.61
C GLU A 46 -18.65 -7.52 -4.16
N PHE A 47 -18.39 -8.62 -3.45
CA PHE A 47 -19.44 -9.45 -2.90
C PHE A 47 -20.30 -8.68 -1.88
N HIS A 48 -19.69 -8.02 -0.90
CA HIS A 48 -20.39 -7.17 0.07
C HIS A 48 -21.25 -6.10 -0.64
N LYS A 49 -20.67 -5.44 -1.65
CA LYS A 49 -21.39 -4.44 -2.47
C LYS A 49 -22.59 -5.04 -3.21
N SER A 50 -22.48 -6.27 -3.72
CA SER A 50 -23.55 -6.96 -4.46
C SER A 50 -24.76 -7.33 -3.58
N ILE A 51 -24.52 -7.61 -2.30
CA ILE A 51 -25.57 -7.96 -1.33
C ILE A 51 -26.06 -6.75 -0.51
N GLY A 52 -25.56 -5.54 -0.82
CA GLY A 52 -25.96 -4.30 -0.14
C GLY A 52 -25.36 -4.12 1.25
N GLU A 53 -24.32 -4.88 1.59
CA GLU A 53 -23.58 -4.72 2.83
C GLU A 53 -22.71 -3.45 2.75
N LYS A 54 -22.77 -2.63 3.80
CA LYS A 54 -22.04 -1.36 3.87
C LYS A 54 -20.70 -1.58 4.54
N GLU A 55 -19.65 -1.68 3.73
CA GLU A 55 -18.27 -1.59 4.19
C GLU A 55 -17.82 -0.12 4.19
N GLU A 56 -17.19 0.33 5.27
CA GLU A 56 -16.69 1.69 5.35
C GLU A 56 -15.58 1.90 4.33
N HIS A 57 -15.66 2.98 3.56
CA HIS A 57 -14.70 3.27 2.48
C HIS A 57 -14.52 2.13 1.45
N ALA A 58 -15.55 1.31 1.22
CA ALA A 58 -15.50 0.18 0.26
C ALA A 58 -14.92 0.58 -1.10
N ASP A 59 -15.44 1.66 -1.71
CA ASP A 59 -15.00 2.13 -3.03
C ASP A 59 -13.52 2.56 -3.03
N LEU A 60 -13.01 3.09 -1.91
CA LEU A 60 -11.59 3.44 -1.76
C LEU A 60 -10.73 2.18 -1.74
N TRP A 61 -11.14 1.15 -0.99
CA TRP A 61 -10.44 -0.12 -0.93
C TRP A 61 -10.50 -0.91 -2.25
N ILE A 62 -11.59 -0.79 -3.00
CA ILE A 62 -11.69 -1.36 -4.37
C ILE A 62 -10.68 -0.69 -5.29
N GLY A 63 -10.63 0.65 -5.33
CA GLY A 63 -9.64 1.37 -6.12
C GLY A 63 -8.19 1.03 -5.73
N TYR A 64 -7.96 0.89 -4.41
CA TYR A 64 -6.69 0.48 -3.85
C TYR A 64 -6.26 -0.92 -4.30
N CYS A 65 -7.14 -1.92 -4.17
CA CYS A 65 -6.85 -3.28 -4.61
C CYS A 65 -6.64 -3.36 -6.12
N ALA A 66 -7.48 -2.68 -6.91
CA ALA A 66 -7.35 -2.62 -8.36
C ALA A 66 -5.98 -2.04 -8.78
N PHE A 67 -5.53 -0.97 -8.13
CA PHE A 67 -4.23 -0.37 -8.38
C PHE A 67 -3.09 -1.37 -8.14
N HIS A 68 -3.12 -2.08 -7.01
CA HIS A 68 -2.08 -3.05 -6.66
C HIS A 68 -2.10 -4.34 -7.48
N LEU A 69 -3.23 -4.65 -8.13
CA LEU A 69 -3.33 -5.71 -9.14
C LEU A 69 -2.85 -5.26 -10.53
N GLY A 70 -2.46 -3.99 -10.68
CA GLY A 70 -2.04 -3.39 -11.96
C GLY A 70 -3.20 -2.98 -12.86
N ASP A 71 -4.45 -3.07 -12.39
CA ASP A 71 -5.63 -2.55 -13.11
C ASP A 71 -5.78 -1.04 -12.81
N TYR A 72 -4.83 -0.27 -13.34
CA TYR A 72 -4.78 1.18 -13.14
C TYR A 72 -5.98 1.91 -13.75
N LYS A 73 -6.58 1.36 -14.81
CA LYS A 73 -7.76 1.93 -15.44
C LYS A 73 -8.94 1.87 -14.47
N ARG A 74 -9.20 0.69 -13.90
CA ARG A 74 -10.25 0.53 -12.89
C ARG A 74 -9.98 1.39 -11.66
N ALA A 75 -8.74 1.38 -11.14
CA ALA A 75 -8.38 2.22 -10.01
C ALA A 75 -8.67 3.71 -10.27
N MET A 76 -8.32 4.21 -11.46
CA MET A 76 -8.61 5.58 -11.88
C MET A 76 -10.11 5.86 -11.91
N GLU A 77 -10.93 4.96 -12.44
CA GLU A 77 -12.38 5.11 -12.49
C GLU A 77 -13.01 5.19 -11.08
N GLU A 78 -12.59 4.31 -10.17
CA GLU A 78 -13.07 4.30 -8.78
C GLU A 78 -12.66 5.57 -8.01
N TYR A 79 -11.38 5.98 -8.10
CA TYR A 79 -10.93 7.22 -7.47
C TYR A 79 -11.60 8.45 -8.08
N ARG A 80 -11.79 8.49 -9.39
CA ARG A 80 -12.50 9.59 -10.06
C ARG A 80 -13.95 9.66 -9.59
N ALA A 81 -14.64 8.53 -9.49
CA ALA A 81 -16.00 8.49 -8.95
C ALA A 81 -16.06 9.00 -7.50
N LEU A 82 -15.06 8.66 -6.66
CA LEU A 82 -14.93 9.19 -5.31
C LEU A 82 -14.74 10.71 -5.31
N THR A 83 -13.92 11.29 -6.19
CA THR A 83 -13.71 12.76 -6.26
C THR A 83 -14.97 13.56 -6.59
N LEU A 84 -16.03 12.92 -7.09
CA LEU A 84 -17.31 13.56 -7.37
C LEU A 84 -18.25 13.60 -6.15
N LYS A 85 -17.92 12.88 -5.07
CA LYS A 85 -18.73 12.84 -3.85
C LYS A 85 -18.42 14.07 -2.96
N PRO A 86 -19.42 14.69 -2.30
CA PRO A 86 -19.20 15.88 -1.47
C PRO A 86 -18.30 15.65 -0.25
N ASP A 87 -18.25 14.42 0.26
CA ASP A 87 -17.52 13.97 1.44
C ASP A 87 -16.21 13.23 1.09
N CYS A 88 -15.70 13.44 -0.13
CA CYS A 88 -14.47 12.82 -0.60
C CYS A 88 -13.26 13.21 0.28
N PRO A 89 -12.51 12.23 0.82
CA PRO A 89 -11.24 12.51 1.48
C PRO A 89 -10.27 13.18 0.50
N ALA A 90 -9.56 14.22 0.95
CA ALA A 90 -8.71 15.03 0.08
C ALA A 90 -7.53 14.23 -0.50
N GLU A 91 -7.11 13.18 0.20
CA GLU A 91 -6.05 12.24 -0.19
C GLU A 91 -6.40 11.42 -1.44
N VAL A 92 -7.70 11.23 -1.75
CA VAL A 92 -8.11 10.50 -2.95
C VAL A 92 -7.56 11.14 -4.23
N TRP A 93 -7.35 12.46 -4.23
CA TRP A 93 -6.75 13.16 -5.36
C TRP A 93 -5.33 12.69 -5.67
N VAL A 94 -4.51 12.39 -4.66
CA VAL A 94 -3.16 11.86 -4.92
C VAL A 94 -3.25 10.42 -5.42
N TYR A 95 -4.18 9.61 -4.93
CA TYR A 95 -4.39 8.24 -5.43
C TYR A 95 -4.88 8.20 -6.88
N LEU A 96 -5.77 9.12 -7.26
CA LEU A 96 -6.17 9.33 -8.65
C LEU A 96 -4.96 9.72 -9.50
N ALA A 97 -4.13 10.64 -9.01
CA ALA A 97 -2.93 11.08 -9.70
C ALA A 97 -1.92 9.93 -9.93
N CYS A 98 -1.76 9.04 -8.94
CA CYS A 98 -0.99 7.82 -9.06
C CYS A 98 -1.50 6.93 -10.22
N ALA A 99 -2.81 6.66 -10.26
CA ALA A 99 -3.39 5.83 -11.31
C ALA A 99 -3.22 6.44 -12.70
N LEU A 100 -3.41 7.76 -12.83
CA LEU A 100 -3.19 8.50 -14.07
C LEU A 100 -1.72 8.44 -14.53
N PHE A 101 -0.77 8.53 -13.59
CA PHE A 101 0.66 8.43 -13.89
C PHE A 101 1.02 7.06 -14.49
N PHE A 102 0.53 5.96 -13.90
CA PHE A 102 0.78 4.61 -14.42
C PHE A 102 0.08 4.33 -15.76
N LEU A 103 -1.00 5.06 -16.06
CA LEU A 103 -1.64 5.06 -17.38
C LEU A 103 -0.90 5.94 -18.42
N GLY A 104 0.16 6.65 -18.02
CA GLY A 104 0.91 7.57 -18.89
C GLY A 104 0.23 8.92 -19.12
N LEU A 105 -0.85 9.22 -18.41
CA LEU A 105 -1.59 10.48 -18.49
C LEU A 105 -0.96 11.53 -17.58
N TYR A 106 0.30 11.90 -17.89
CA TYR A 106 1.14 12.68 -16.96
C TYR A 106 0.62 14.08 -16.65
N LYS A 107 -0.01 14.77 -17.62
CA LYS A 107 -0.60 16.10 -17.39
C LYS A 107 -1.80 16.01 -16.44
N ASP A 108 -2.69 15.06 -16.68
CA ASP A 108 -3.85 14.82 -15.83
C ASP A 108 -3.41 14.37 -14.42
N ALA A 109 -2.33 13.59 -14.32
CA ALA A 109 -1.73 13.20 -13.05
C ALA A 109 -1.22 14.42 -12.27
N GLU A 110 -0.52 15.35 -12.93
CA GLU A 110 -0.08 16.60 -12.30
C GLU A 110 -1.25 17.46 -11.82
N ASP A 111 -2.29 17.61 -12.66
CA ASP A 111 -3.50 18.36 -12.32
C ASP A 111 -4.22 17.74 -11.11
N ALA A 112 -4.35 16.42 -11.07
CA ALA A 112 -4.94 15.70 -9.93
C ALA A 112 -4.07 15.86 -8.68
N ALA A 113 -2.75 15.71 -8.78
CA ALA A 113 -1.82 15.87 -7.67
C ALA A 113 -1.89 17.28 -7.06
N SER A 114 -2.08 18.32 -7.88
CA SER A 114 -2.20 19.71 -7.42
C SER A 114 -3.42 19.99 -6.53
N LYS A 115 -4.45 19.15 -6.64
CA LYS A 115 -5.68 19.23 -5.82
C LYS A 115 -5.55 18.48 -4.49
N ALA A 116 -4.57 17.59 -4.38
CA ALA A 116 -4.31 16.84 -3.17
C ALA A 116 -3.57 17.70 -2.13
N PRO A 117 -3.75 17.42 -0.82
CA PRO A 117 -2.92 18.02 0.21
C PRO A 117 -1.46 17.58 0.04
N LYS A 118 -0.53 18.43 0.50
CA LYS A 118 0.89 18.09 0.51
C LYS A 118 1.13 16.85 1.37
N SER A 119 1.82 15.87 0.81
CA SER A 119 2.14 14.60 1.46
C SER A 119 3.43 14.00 0.86
N PRO A 120 4.10 13.08 1.56
CA PRO A 120 5.26 12.37 1.01
C PRO A 120 4.94 11.67 -0.33
N LEU A 121 3.79 11.00 -0.43
CA LEU A 121 3.35 10.35 -1.66
C LEU A 121 3.17 11.37 -2.81
N GLN A 122 2.57 12.52 -2.54
CA GLN A 122 2.44 13.59 -3.54
C GLN A 122 3.83 14.09 -3.97
N ASN A 123 4.76 14.28 -3.03
CA ASN A 123 6.12 14.73 -3.34
C ASN A 123 6.86 13.73 -4.24
N ARG A 124 6.81 12.43 -3.93
CA ARG A 124 7.40 11.36 -4.76
C ARG A 124 6.77 11.34 -6.16
N LEU A 125 5.44 11.38 -6.26
CA LEU A 125 4.76 11.44 -7.56
C LEU A 125 5.20 12.66 -8.39
N LEU A 126 5.26 13.85 -7.78
CA LEU A 126 5.68 15.07 -8.46
C LEU A 126 7.18 15.06 -8.80
N PHE A 127 8.01 14.41 -8.00
CA PHE A 127 9.43 14.17 -8.30
C PHE A 127 9.58 13.34 -9.58
N HIS A 128 8.80 12.27 -9.72
CA HIS A 128 8.76 11.45 -10.93
C HIS A 128 8.22 12.22 -12.15
N LEU A 129 7.15 13.00 -11.98
CA LEU A 129 6.59 13.82 -13.05
C LEU A 129 7.57 14.91 -13.52
N ALA A 130 8.28 15.56 -12.60
CA ALA A 130 9.30 16.55 -12.95
C ALA A 130 10.41 15.93 -13.82
N HIS A 131 10.85 14.72 -13.50
CA HIS A 131 11.79 13.97 -14.34
C HIS A 131 11.18 13.65 -15.72
N LYS A 132 9.93 13.15 -15.78
CA LYS A 132 9.24 12.87 -17.04
C LYS A 132 9.14 14.10 -17.95
N PHE A 133 8.94 15.28 -17.36
CA PHE A 133 8.85 16.55 -18.08
C PHE A 133 10.19 17.24 -18.31
N THR A 134 11.32 16.63 -17.90
CA THR A 134 12.67 17.22 -18.00
C THR A 134 12.79 18.59 -17.31
N ASP A 135 11.98 18.82 -16.26
CA ASP A 135 12.01 20.05 -15.46
C ASP A 135 12.99 19.91 -14.30
N GLU A 136 14.27 20.17 -14.56
CA GLU A 136 15.35 20.03 -13.57
C GLU A 136 15.14 20.93 -12.34
N LYS A 137 14.54 22.11 -12.53
CA LYS A 137 14.31 23.05 -11.40
C LYS A 137 13.32 22.46 -10.41
N ARG A 138 12.19 21.94 -10.91
CA ARG A 138 11.19 21.28 -10.05
C ARG A 138 11.70 19.97 -9.50
N LEU A 139 12.45 19.21 -10.30
CA LEU A 139 13.05 17.95 -9.89
C LEU A 139 13.94 18.14 -8.65
N MET A 140 14.81 19.15 -8.67
CA MET A 140 15.64 19.49 -7.51
C MET A 140 14.82 19.98 -6.31
N GLY A 141 13.73 20.72 -6.57
CA GLY A 141 12.80 21.14 -5.52
C GLY A 141 12.14 19.97 -4.79
N PHE A 142 11.64 18.97 -5.52
CA PHE A 142 11.02 17.79 -4.90
C PHE A 142 12.05 16.85 -4.28
N HIS A 143 13.26 16.76 -4.86
CA HIS A 143 14.38 16.01 -4.28
C HIS A 143 14.73 16.50 -2.86
N GLN A 144 14.72 17.82 -2.63
CA GLN A 144 15.03 18.40 -1.32
C GLN A 144 14.02 18.06 -0.22
N ASN A 145 12.82 17.63 -0.59
CA ASN A 145 11.77 17.23 0.35
C ASN A 145 11.77 15.73 0.64
N LEU A 146 12.69 14.95 0.04
CA LEU A 146 12.80 13.51 0.31
C LEU A 146 13.49 13.28 1.66
N GLU A 147 12.98 12.32 2.42
CA GLU A 147 13.48 11.91 3.72
C GLU A 147 14.25 10.57 3.63
N ASP A 148 14.95 10.19 4.70
CA ASP A 148 15.65 8.89 4.80
C ASP A 148 14.68 7.77 5.25
N VAL A 149 13.52 7.70 4.59
CA VAL A 149 12.53 6.62 4.72
C VAL A 149 12.58 5.75 3.48
N THR A 150 12.21 4.47 3.63
CA THR A 150 12.38 3.43 2.58
C THR A 150 11.80 3.87 1.24
N GLU A 151 10.60 4.41 1.28
CA GLU A 151 9.79 4.80 0.13
C GLU A 151 10.45 5.94 -0.67
N ASP A 152 10.90 6.99 0.02
CA ASP A 152 11.58 8.14 -0.59
C ASP A 152 12.94 7.74 -1.18
N GLN A 153 13.68 6.88 -0.48
CA GLN A 153 14.95 6.37 -0.98
C GLN A 153 14.76 5.45 -2.20
N LEU A 154 13.68 4.67 -2.27
CA LEU A 154 13.35 3.88 -3.46
C LEU A 154 12.98 4.77 -4.64
N SER A 155 12.18 5.82 -4.42
CA SER A 155 11.86 6.80 -5.45
C SER A 155 13.14 7.50 -5.96
N LEU A 156 14.05 7.91 -5.05
CA LEU A 156 15.35 8.48 -5.39
C LEU A 156 16.21 7.52 -6.24
N ALA A 157 16.35 6.26 -5.80
CA ALA A 157 17.12 5.24 -6.50
C ALA A 157 16.56 4.98 -7.91
N SER A 158 15.24 5.00 -8.06
CA SER A 158 14.60 4.81 -9.37
C SER A 158 14.91 5.95 -10.35
N ILE A 159 14.95 7.21 -9.89
CA ILE A 159 15.34 8.36 -10.73
C ILE A 159 16.82 8.29 -11.09
N HIS A 160 17.70 7.91 -10.16
CA HIS A 160 19.10 7.65 -10.49
C HIS A 160 19.23 6.58 -11.58
N TYR A 161 18.50 5.47 -11.46
CA TYR A 161 18.48 4.43 -12.49
C TYR A 161 17.98 4.97 -13.85
N MET A 162 16.87 5.72 -13.89
CA MET A 162 16.33 6.28 -15.12
C MET A 162 17.28 7.29 -15.80
N ARG A 163 18.10 7.99 -15.02
CA ARG A 163 19.13 8.93 -15.49
C ARG A 163 20.46 8.25 -15.82
N SER A 164 20.54 6.92 -15.79
CA SER A 164 21.77 6.14 -15.96
C SER A 164 22.86 6.37 -14.90
N HIS A 165 22.49 6.92 -13.74
CA HIS A 165 23.34 7.03 -12.55
C HIS A 165 23.28 5.71 -11.77
N TYR A 166 23.75 4.63 -12.38
CA TYR A 166 23.55 3.28 -11.87
C TYR A 166 24.26 3.02 -10.54
N GLN A 167 25.41 3.65 -10.32
CA GLN A 167 26.19 3.43 -9.10
C GLN A 167 25.46 3.97 -7.88
N GLU A 168 24.90 5.17 -7.99
CA GLU A 168 24.10 5.83 -6.97
C GLU A 168 22.84 5.02 -6.63
N ALA A 169 22.13 4.53 -7.65
CA ALA A 169 20.98 3.65 -7.46
C ALA A 169 21.36 2.37 -6.72
N ILE A 170 22.46 1.70 -7.13
CA ILE A 170 22.97 0.48 -6.50
C ILE A 170 23.31 0.71 -5.03
N ASP A 171 23.95 1.83 -4.71
CA ASP A 171 24.37 2.13 -3.34
C ASP A 171 23.18 2.37 -2.40
N ILE A 172 22.11 3.01 -2.90
CA ILE A 172 20.85 3.14 -2.17
C ILE A 172 20.21 1.76 -1.96
N TYR A 173 20.06 0.95 -3.02
CA TYR A 173 19.45 -0.38 -2.90
C TYR A 173 20.22 -1.30 -1.93
N LYS A 174 21.55 -1.29 -1.98
CA LYS A 174 22.39 -2.06 -1.04
C LYS A 174 22.15 -1.62 0.41
N ARG A 175 22.07 -0.32 0.66
CA ARG A 175 21.81 0.23 2.00
C ARG A 175 20.47 -0.26 2.55
N LEU A 176 19.41 -0.17 1.75
CA LEU A 176 18.06 -0.63 2.12
C LEU A 176 18.01 -2.14 2.39
N LEU A 177 18.67 -2.95 1.55
CA LEU A 177 18.75 -4.40 1.75
C LEU A 177 19.47 -4.77 3.06
N LEU A 178 20.55 -4.06 3.40
CA LEU A 178 21.29 -4.30 4.64
C LEU A 178 20.50 -3.88 5.88
N GLN A 179 19.81 -2.75 5.83
CA GLN A 179 18.91 -2.30 6.91
C GLN A 179 17.81 -3.33 7.16
N ASN A 180 17.15 -3.82 6.12
CA ASN A 180 16.09 -4.83 6.24
C ASN A 180 16.60 -6.18 6.77
N ARG A 181 17.82 -6.61 6.40
CA ARG A 181 18.41 -7.85 6.93
C ARG A 181 18.72 -7.78 8.43
N SER A 182 19.05 -6.58 8.93
CA SER A 182 19.35 -6.36 10.35
C SER A 182 18.08 -6.29 11.24
N GLN A 183 16.93 -5.99 10.64
CA GLN A 183 15.62 -6.01 11.29
C GLN A 183 15.06 -7.43 11.28
N SER A 184 15.31 -8.20 12.35
CA SER A 184 14.78 -9.57 12.50
C SER A 184 13.24 -9.64 12.40
N PRO A 185 12.63 -10.80 12.04
CA PRO A 185 11.17 -10.95 11.85
C PRO A 185 10.30 -10.63 13.07
N SER A 186 10.89 -10.45 14.25
CA SER A 186 10.17 -10.24 15.52
C SER A 186 9.58 -8.83 15.69
N PHE A 187 9.98 -7.85 14.88
CA PHE A 187 9.50 -6.47 15.01
C PHE A 187 8.29 -6.13 14.11
N TYR A 188 7.90 -7.01 13.19
CA TYR A 188 6.74 -6.78 12.32
C TYR A 188 5.39 -6.87 13.04
N SER A 189 5.33 -7.35 14.29
CA SER A 189 4.04 -7.55 14.98
C SER A 189 3.46 -6.31 15.66
N ASN A 190 4.23 -5.26 15.95
CA ASN A 190 3.79 -4.27 16.96
C ASN A 190 3.84 -2.78 16.56
N SER A 191 4.17 -2.42 15.32
CA SER A 191 4.14 -1.01 14.87
C SER A 191 2.96 -0.66 13.95
N TRP A 192 2.18 -1.65 13.49
CA TRP A 192 0.97 -1.42 12.67
C TRP A 192 -0.30 -1.14 13.48
N HIS A 193 -0.25 -1.18 14.81
CA HIS A 193 -1.43 -1.09 15.68
C HIS A 193 -1.80 0.34 16.12
N ARG A 194 -1.18 1.39 15.57
CA ARG A 194 -1.47 2.76 16.01
C ARG A 194 -1.37 3.85 14.95
N VAL A 195 -1.83 3.57 13.74
CA VAL A 195 -2.26 4.62 12.81
C VAL A 195 -3.64 4.25 12.32
N SER A 196 -4.63 5.01 12.77
CA SER A 196 -5.98 5.01 12.24
C SER A 196 -5.96 5.02 10.71
N PHE A 197 -6.69 4.09 10.07
CA PHE A 197 -7.34 4.29 8.77
C PHE A 197 -6.59 5.23 7.79
N SER A 198 -5.45 4.80 7.26
CA SER A 198 -4.83 5.47 6.12
C SER A 198 -4.29 4.41 5.15
N PRO A 199 -4.63 4.46 3.85
CA PRO A 199 -4.06 3.59 2.81
C PRO A 199 -2.56 3.89 2.59
N GLY A 200 -1.72 3.53 3.56
CA GLY A 200 -0.25 3.67 3.52
C GLY A 200 0.44 2.68 2.58
N CYS A 201 -0.30 2.07 1.66
CA CYS A 201 0.27 1.04 0.79
C CYS A 201 0.41 1.48 -0.67
N LEU A 202 -0.12 2.65 -1.07
CA LEU A 202 0.25 3.31 -2.33
C LEU A 202 1.64 3.95 -2.27
N GLU A 203 2.36 3.72 -1.17
CA GLU A 203 3.63 4.33 -0.84
C GLU A 203 4.81 3.92 -1.74
N TRP A 204 4.63 2.99 -2.68
CA TRP A 204 5.69 2.47 -3.57
C TRP A 204 5.86 3.22 -4.90
N ILE A 205 5.26 4.40 -5.05
CA ILE A 205 5.72 5.40 -6.05
C ILE A 205 6.98 6.05 -5.51
#